data_AF-A0A0F8Z0E6-F1
#
_entry.id   AF-A0A0F8Z0E6-F1
#
_cell.length_a   1.000
_cell.length_b   1.000
_cell.length_c   1.000
_cell.angle_alpha   90.00
_cell.angle_beta   90.00
_cell.angle_gamma   90.00
#
_symmetry.space_group_name_H-M   'P 1'
#
loop_
_entity.id
_entity.type
_entity.pdbx_description
1 polymer ?
#
loop_
_entity_poly.entity_id
_entity_poly.type
_entity_poly.pdbx_seq_one_letter_code
_entity_poly.pdbx_strand_id
1 'polypeptide(L)'
;MADASRSLGTGVNEVIRNLRKAGALLANEVGVNLKKAGLFLQGKSQEIVPVDLGPLKNSAFTRAEGKGFKTDVRVGYTMEYAPYVHEDLEARHKPGKTAKFLENPMRWNRDKILKIIAGVKLKKYRKRFTRTVGFSKGLR
;
A
#
# COMPACT_ATOMS: atom_id res chain seq x y z
N MET A 1 3.48 52.74 -9.26
CA MET A 1 4.01 51.62 -10.08
C MET A 1 4.82 50.58 -9.28
N ALA A 2 5.16 50.78 -8.00
CA ALA A 2 5.92 49.80 -7.20
C ALA A 2 5.10 48.60 -6.67
N ASP A 3 3.77 48.72 -6.58
CA ASP A 3 2.89 47.78 -5.85
C ASP A 3 2.63 46.46 -6.60
N ALA A 4 2.43 46.50 -7.92
CA ALA A 4 2.18 45.31 -8.74
C ALA A 4 3.39 44.35 -8.79
N SER A 5 4.62 44.88 -8.72
CA SER A 5 5.85 44.06 -8.67
C SER A 5 5.99 43.30 -7.34
N ARG A 6 5.50 43.88 -6.24
CA ARG A 6 5.50 43.29 -4.90
C ARG A 6 4.42 42.19 -4.77
N SER A 7 3.26 42.39 -5.39
CA SER A 7 2.14 41.44 -5.38
C SER A 7 2.37 40.21 -6.27
N LEU A 8 3.13 40.35 -7.38
CA LEU A 8 3.55 39.20 -8.20
C LEU A 8 4.53 38.28 -7.43
N GLY A 9 5.44 38.88 -6.66
CA GLY A 9 6.36 38.14 -5.79
C GLY A 9 5.63 37.38 -4.68
N THR A 10 4.56 37.94 -4.10
CA THR A 10 3.78 37.26 -3.05
C THR A 10 2.93 36.11 -3.61
N GLY A 11 2.32 36.28 -4.79
CA GLY A 11 1.54 35.23 -5.46
C GLY A 11 2.38 34.00 -5.85
N VAL A 12 3.54 34.22 -6.46
CA VAL A 12 4.46 33.13 -6.82
C VAL A 12 4.96 32.38 -5.58
N ASN A 13 5.28 33.11 -4.50
CA ASN A 13 5.70 32.50 -3.24
C ASN A 13 4.61 31.62 -2.60
N GLU A 14 3.35 32.04 -2.69
CA GLU A 14 2.22 31.23 -2.24
C GLU A 14 2.05 29.95 -3.05
N VAL A 15 2.17 30.01 -4.38
CA VAL A 15 2.13 28.83 -5.25
C VAL A 15 3.24 27.86 -4.88
N ILE A 16 4.48 28.32 -4.71
CA ILE A 16 5.62 27.48 -4.31
C ILE A 16 5.36 26.83 -2.95
N ARG A 17 4.84 27.58 -1.98
CA ARG A 17 4.48 27.06 -0.65
C ARG A 17 3.43 25.96 -0.75
N ASN A 18 2.40 26.16 -1.55
CA ASN A 18 1.31 25.20 -1.72
C ASN A 18 1.80 23.93 -2.44
N LEU A 19 2.66 24.07 -3.46
CA LEU A 19 3.28 22.93 -4.14
C LEU A 19 4.15 22.09 -3.21
N ARG A 20 4.97 22.72 -2.36
CA ARG A 20 5.79 22.01 -1.35
C ARG A 20 4.90 21.22 -0.37
N LYS A 21 3.82 21.84 0.12
CA LYS A 21 2.85 21.17 1.00
C LYS A 21 2.18 19.99 0.30
N ALA A 22 1.70 20.18 -0.93
CA ALA A 22 1.07 19.11 -1.71
C ALA A 22 2.04 17.95 -1.97
N GLY A 23 3.30 18.24 -2.32
CA GLY A 23 4.34 17.22 -2.49
C GLY A 23 4.62 16.43 -1.22
N ALA A 24 4.69 17.10 -0.07
CA ALA A 24 4.89 16.43 1.23
C ALA A 24 3.71 15.52 1.60
N LEU A 25 2.47 15.97 1.35
CA LEU A 25 1.27 15.16 1.57
C LEU A 25 1.26 13.93 0.66
N LEU A 26 1.55 14.11 -0.63
CA LEU A 26 1.63 13.01 -1.60
C LEU A 26 2.70 11.99 -1.20
N ALA A 27 3.88 12.46 -0.80
CA ALA A 27 4.96 11.59 -0.33
C ALA A 27 4.50 10.73 0.85
N ASN A 28 3.87 11.33 1.86
CA ASN A 28 3.36 10.60 3.02
C ASN A 28 2.29 9.56 2.64
N GLU A 29 1.35 9.93 1.76
CA GLU A 29 0.33 9.00 1.27
C GLU A 29 0.93 7.81 0.52
N VAL A 30 1.96 8.04 -0.31
CA VAL A 30 2.67 6.95 -1.00
C VAL A 30 3.26 5.97 0.01
N GLY A 31 3.96 6.44 1.05
CA GLY A 31 4.51 5.57 2.09
C GLY A 31 3.43 4.75 2.81
N VAL A 32 2.31 5.38 3.15
CA VAL A 32 1.15 4.70 3.76
C VAL A 32 0.57 3.63 2.81
N ASN A 33 0.43 3.95 1.53
CA ASN A 33 -0.17 3.07 0.55
C ASN A 33 0.74 1.89 0.16
N LEU A 34 2.06 2.10 0.12
CA LEU A 34 3.03 1.01 0.01
C LEU A 34 2.90 0.02 1.17
N LYS A 35 2.79 0.50 2.41
CA LYS A 35 2.59 -0.37 3.58
C LYS A 35 1.28 -1.16 3.48
N LYS A 36 0.19 -0.52 3.05
CA LYS A 36 -1.10 -1.21 2.80
C LYS A 36 -0.97 -2.28 1.73
N ALA A 37 -0.22 -2.00 0.65
CA ALA A 37 0.02 -2.96 -0.42
C ALA A 37 0.83 -4.17 0.08
N GLY A 38 1.85 -3.95 0.90
CA GLY A 38 2.61 -5.03 1.54
C GLY A 38 1.73 -5.90 2.45
N LEU A 39 0.90 -5.30 3.30
CA LEU A 39 -0.04 -6.04 4.16
C LEU A 39 -1.06 -6.84 3.34
N PHE A 40 -1.54 -6.27 2.23
CA PHE A 40 -2.42 -6.97 1.31
C PHE A 40 -1.72 -8.20 0.69
N LEU A 41 -0.47 -8.03 0.23
CA LEU A 41 0.33 -9.12 -0.32
C LEU A 41 0.58 -10.22 0.72
N GLN A 42 0.96 -9.84 1.96
CA GLN A 42 1.12 -10.80 3.06
C GLN A 42 -0.16 -11.61 3.30
N GLY A 43 -1.32 -10.94 3.35
CA GLY A 43 -2.61 -11.62 3.51
C GLY A 43 -2.89 -12.63 2.40
N LYS A 44 -2.55 -12.30 1.15
CA LYS A 44 -2.71 -13.22 0.01
C LYS A 44 -1.71 -14.38 0.02
N SER A 45 -0.47 -14.12 0.45
CA SER A 45 0.52 -15.18 0.69
C SER A 45 0.06 -16.18 1.75
N GLN A 46 -0.55 -15.68 2.82
CA GLN A 46 -1.08 -16.48 3.93
C GLN A 46 -2.23 -17.43 3.54
N GLU A 47 -2.94 -17.14 2.45
CA GLU A 47 -4.01 -18.00 1.92
C GLU A 47 -3.44 -19.32 1.35
N ILE A 48 -2.22 -19.28 0.78
CA ILE A 48 -1.64 -20.40 0.02
C ILE A 48 -0.33 -20.95 0.61
N VAL A 49 0.28 -20.27 1.59
CA VAL A 49 1.49 -20.75 2.26
C VAL A 49 1.25 -22.14 2.90
N PRO A 50 2.16 -23.10 2.73
CA PRO A 50 2.09 -24.39 3.41
C PRO A 50 2.00 -24.23 4.93
N VAL A 51 1.06 -24.95 5.54
CA VAL A 51 0.68 -24.76 6.96
C VAL A 51 1.11 -25.91 7.85
N ASP A 52 1.72 -26.95 7.29
CA ASP A 52 1.94 -28.24 7.96
C ASP A 52 2.76 -28.11 9.22
N LEU A 53 3.73 -27.19 9.22
CA LEU A 53 4.58 -26.97 10.39
C LEU A 53 4.07 -25.88 11.33
N GLY A 54 3.19 -24.96 10.93
CA GLY A 54 2.70 -23.85 11.78
C GLY A 54 3.63 -22.62 11.80
N PRO A 55 4.81 -22.66 12.49
CA PRO A 55 5.94 -21.74 12.39
C PRO A 55 6.11 -20.95 11.10
N LEU A 56 6.17 -21.60 9.92
CA LEU A 56 6.28 -20.87 8.66
C LEU A 56 5.14 -19.87 8.49
N LYS A 57 3.90 -20.31 8.67
CA LYS A 57 2.74 -19.41 8.54
C LYS A 57 2.83 -18.26 9.55
N ASN A 58 3.22 -18.56 10.78
CA ASN A 58 3.30 -17.57 11.87
C ASN A 58 4.47 -16.60 11.72
N SER A 59 5.47 -16.91 10.90
CA SER A 59 6.67 -16.08 10.72
C SER A 59 6.51 -14.95 9.70
N ALA A 60 5.32 -14.75 9.14
CA ALA A 60 5.12 -13.75 8.10
C ALA A 60 5.17 -12.33 8.62
N PHE A 61 5.78 -11.43 7.84
CA PHE A 61 5.91 -10.02 8.19
C PHE A 61 5.74 -9.09 6.99
N THR A 62 5.36 -7.86 7.32
CA THR A 62 5.45 -6.69 6.44
C THR A 62 6.17 -5.60 7.21
N ARG A 63 7.33 -5.17 6.74
CA ARG A 63 8.11 -4.08 7.35
C ARG A 63 8.24 -2.93 6.37
N ALA A 64 7.96 -1.72 6.84
CA ALA A 64 8.16 -0.49 6.08
C ALA A 64 9.30 0.31 6.71
N GLU A 65 10.23 0.77 5.88
CA GLU A 65 11.40 1.57 6.28
C GLU A 65 11.47 2.84 5.43
N GLY A 66 12.09 3.90 5.96
CA GLY A 66 12.14 5.20 5.28
C GLY A 66 10.85 6.02 5.40
N LYS A 67 10.76 7.13 4.66
CA LYS A 67 9.64 8.09 4.70
C LYS A 67 9.36 8.65 3.31
N GLY A 68 8.10 9.00 3.07
CA GLY A 68 7.71 9.68 1.85
C GLY A 68 7.91 8.81 0.61
N PHE A 69 8.44 9.41 -0.46
CA PHE A 69 8.86 8.69 -1.66
C PHE A 69 10.07 7.77 -1.47
N LYS A 70 10.78 7.87 -0.33
CA LYS A 70 11.89 6.99 0.03
C LYS A 70 11.45 5.82 0.92
N THR A 71 10.15 5.54 0.98
CA THR A 71 9.64 4.39 1.73
C THR A 71 9.90 3.10 0.94
N ASP A 72 10.55 2.14 1.60
CA ASP A 72 10.69 0.76 1.14
C ASP A 72 9.76 -0.15 1.97
N VAL A 73 9.18 -1.18 1.33
CA VAL A 73 8.31 -2.14 2.02
C VAL A 73 8.71 -3.56 1.66
N ARG A 74 9.12 -4.31 2.68
CA ARG A 74 9.49 -5.73 2.58
C ARG A 74 8.37 -6.60 3.11
N VAL A 75 8.03 -7.65 2.36
CA VAL A 75 7.10 -8.70 2.75
C VAL A 75 7.85 -10.02 2.70
N GLY A 76 7.75 -10.83 3.75
CA GLY A 76 8.51 -12.06 3.82
C GLY A 76 8.13 -12.95 4.99
N TYR A 77 8.99 -13.93 5.22
CA TYR A 77 8.88 -14.94 6.26
C TYR A 77 10.22 -15.06 6.97
N THR A 78 10.24 -15.11 8.31
CA THR A 78 11.50 -15.14 9.07
C THR A 78 12.08 -16.53 9.29
N MET A 79 11.36 -17.61 8.96
CA MET A 79 11.92 -18.97 9.07
C MET A 79 13.05 -19.17 8.07
N GLU A 80 14.19 -19.69 8.53
CA GLU A 80 15.38 -19.96 7.71
C GLU A 80 15.07 -20.91 6.53
N TYR A 81 14.18 -21.88 6.75
CA TYR A 81 13.79 -22.83 5.70
C TYR A 81 12.76 -22.29 4.71
N ALA A 82 12.23 -21.07 4.91
CA ALA A 82 11.19 -20.50 4.05
C ALA A 82 11.57 -20.45 2.56
N PRO A 83 12.81 -20.11 2.15
CA PRO A 83 13.20 -20.12 0.74
C PRO A 83 13.09 -21.50 0.10
N TYR A 84 13.48 -22.58 0.80
CA TYR A 84 13.38 -23.94 0.26
C TYR A 84 11.92 -24.32 0.00
N VAL A 85 11.03 -24.04 0.95
CA VAL A 85 9.59 -24.29 0.78
C VAL A 85 8.97 -23.36 -0.29
N HIS A 86 9.54 -22.18 -0.49
CA HIS A 86 9.09 -21.23 -1.51
C HIS A 86 9.47 -21.66 -2.93
N GLU A 87 10.61 -22.31 -3.09
CA GLU A 87 11.16 -22.68 -4.41
C GLU A 87 10.89 -24.12 -4.82
N ASP A 88 10.65 -25.03 -3.87
CA ASP A 88 10.40 -26.44 -4.16
C ASP A 88 9.00 -26.66 -4.78
N LEU A 89 8.97 -26.77 -6.11
CA LEU A 89 7.74 -27.02 -6.89
C LEU A 89 7.28 -28.49 -6.84
N GLU A 90 8.14 -29.40 -6.39
CA GLU A 90 7.84 -30.84 -6.31
C GLU A 90 7.30 -31.25 -4.93
N ALA A 91 7.44 -30.37 -3.94
CA ALA A 91 6.90 -30.56 -2.60
C ALA A 91 5.38 -30.83 -2.62
N ARG A 92 4.99 -31.92 -1.96
CA ARG A 92 3.57 -32.23 -1.75
C ARG A 92 3.01 -31.37 -0.62
N HIS A 93 2.14 -30.44 -0.99
CA HIS A 93 1.43 -29.60 -0.03
C HIS A 93 -0.02 -30.04 0.15
N LYS A 94 -0.64 -29.65 1.26
CA LYS A 94 -2.09 -29.79 1.47
C LYS A 94 -2.90 -29.10 0.35
N PRO A 95 -4.15 -29.53 0.08
CA PRO A 95 -5.01 -28.87 -0.90
C PRO A 95 -5.12 -27.36 -0.71
N GLY A 96 -4.98 -26.61 -1.80
CA GLY A 96 -5.00 -25.14 -1.80
C GLY A 96 -3.72 -24.48 -1.27
N LYS A 97 -2.69 -25.27 -0.92
CA LYS A 97 -1.36 -24.77 -0.54
C LYS A 97 -0.37 -25.04 -1.66
N THR A 98 0.61 -24.15 -1.82
CA THR A 98 1.57 -24.23 -2.92
C THR A 98 2.86 -23.49 -2.60
N ALA A 99 3.94 -23.90 -3.25
CA ALA A 99 5.18 -23.13 -3.36
C ALA A 99 4.92 -21.77 -4.01
N LYS A 100 5.96 -20.94 -4.14
CA LYS A 100 5.85 -19.60 -4.73
C LYS A 100 4.81 -18.72 -4.02
N PHE A 101 4.62 -18.92 -2.71
CA PHE A 101 3.55 -18.27 -1.95
C PHE A 101 3.67 -16.74 -1.81
N LEU A 102 4.83 -16.12 -2.07
CA LEU A 102 4.98 -14.67 -2.26
C LEU A 102 4.86 -14.22 -3.73
N GLU A 103 5.46 -14.97 -4.65
CA GLU A 103 5.51 -14.65 -6.08
C GLU A 103 4.14 -14.76 -6.75
N ASN A 104 3.43 -15.87 -6.51
CA ASN A 104 2.11 -16.12 -7.09
C ASN A 104 1.09 -15.05 -6.66
N PRO A 105 0.93 -14.71 -5.38
CA PRO A 105 0.03 -13.64 -4.97
C PRO A 105 0.40 -12.28 -5.52
N MET A 106 1.70 -11.99 -5.63
CA MET A 106 2.18 -10.76 -6.26
C MET A 106 1.78 -10.70 -7.73
N ARG A 107 1.95 -11.79 -8.48
CA ARG A 107 1.55 -11.89 -9.89
C ARG A 107 0.03 -11.80 -10.07
N TRP A 108 -0.73 -12.63 -9.35
CA TRP A 108 -2.19 -12.69 -9.48
C TRP A 108 -2.88 -11.39 -9.05
N ASN A 109 -2.26 -10.59 -8.19
CA ASN A 109 -2.85 -9.36 -7.67
C ASN A 109 -2.11 -8.08 -8.10
N ARG A 110 -1.21 -8.16 -9.10
CA ARG A 110 -0.35 -7.03 -9.53
C ARG A 110 -1.13 -5.72 -9.70
N ASP A 111 -2.22 -5.75 -10.46
CA ASP A 111 -3.03 -4.55 -10.73
C ASP A 111 -3.70 -3.99 -9.47
N LYS A 112 -4.11 -4.87 -8.57
CA LYS A 112 -4.75 -4.48 -7.31
C LYS A 112 -3.71 -3.88 -6.36
N ILE A 113 -2.52 -4.45 -6.31
CA ILE A 113 -1.38 -3.91 -5.56
C ILE A 113 -1.01 -2.52 -6.08
N LEU A 114 -0.87 -2.35 -7.40
CA LEU A 114 -0.60 -1.05 -8.01
C LEU A 114 -1.70 -0.02 -7.71
N LYS A 115 -2.98 -0.43 -7.73
CA LYS A 115 -4.11 0.44 -7.35
C LYS A 115 -4.07 0.85 -5.88
N ILE A 116 -3.67 -0.05 -4.98
CA ILE A 116 -3.49 0.26 -3.56
C ILE A 116 -2.37 1.29 -3.40
N ILE A 117 -1.22 1.07 -4.04
CA ILE A 117 -0.07 1.99 -4.00
C ILE A 117 -0.46 3.37 -4.52
N ALA A 118 -1.17 3.43 -5.65
CA ALA A 118 -1.67 4.67 -6.23
C ALA A 118 -2.75 5.38 -5.39
N GLY A 119 -3.23 4.77 -4.30
CA GLY A 119 -4.28 5.33 -3.46
C GLY A 119 -5.64 5.39 -4.14
N VAL A 120 -5.84 4.64 -5.24
CA VAL A 120 -7.10 4.60 -5.95
C VAL A 120 -8.14 3.96 -5.04
N LYS A 121 -9.17 4.72 -4.66
CA LYS A 121 -10.31 4.20 -3.90
C LYS A 121 -10.99 3.09 -4.70
N LEU A 122 -10.63 1.83 -4.42
CA LEU A 122 -11.34 0.66 -4.94
C LEU A 122 -12.81 0.82 -4.50
N LYS A 123 -13.73 0.88 -5.48
CA LYS A 123 -15.16 1.24 -5.31
C LYS A 123 -15.90 0.49 -4.19
N LYS A 124 -15.33 -0.59 -3.65
CA LYS A 124 -15.89 -1.44 -2.58
C LYS A 124 -16.04 -0.75 -1.22
N TYR A 125 -15.38 0.39 -0.95
CA TYR A 125 -15.49 1.11 0.34
C TYR A 125 -16.41 2.34 0.34
N ARG A 126 -17.14 2.61 -0.75
CA ARG A 126 -18.02 3.79 -0.86
C ARG A 126 -19.34 3.67 -0.08
N LYS A 127 -19.62 2.54 0.60
CA LYS A 127 -20.93 2.28 1.24
C LYS A 127 -21.09 2.76 2.68
N ARG A 128 -20.04 3.28 3.36
CA ARG A 128 -20.13 3.57 4.81
C ARG A 128 -19.86 5.02 5.23
N PHE A 129 -19.51 5.94 4.31
CA PHE A 129 -19.14 7.32 4.68
C PHE A 129 -20.16 8.40 4.28
N THR A 130 -21.27 8.04 3.62
CA THR A 130 -22.32 9.00 3.22
C THR A 130 -23.50 9.06 4.19
N ARG A 131 -23.35 8.57 5.43
CA ARG A 131 -24.44 8.51 6.42
C ARG A 131 -24.30 9.43 7.62
N THR A 132 -23.21 10.20 7.76
CA THR A 132 -22.96 11.00 8.99
C THR A 132 -22.72 12.49 8.74
N VAL A 133 -22.91 12.98 7.52
CA VAL A 133 -22.90 14.43 7.29
C VAL A 133 -24.09 14.77 6.41
N GLY A 134 -25.19 15.10 7.09
CA GLY A 134 -26.35 15.72 6.47
C GLY A 134 -25.94 17.09 5.93
N PHE A 135 -25.62 17.14 4.65
CA PHE A 135 -25.52 18.39 3.92
C PHE A 135 -26.95 18.83 3.65
N SER A 136 -27.46 19.75 4.46
CA SER A 136 -28.75 20.37 4.22
C SER A 136 -28.68 21.09 2.88
N LYS A 137 -29.56 20.69 1.95
CA LYS A 137 -29.85 21.51 0.78
C LYS A 137 -30.75 22.64 1.25
N GLY A 138 -30.22 23.85 1.21
CA GLY A 138 -31.00 25.07 1.36
C GLY A 138 -30.12 26.30 1.16
N LEU A 139 -30.11 26.84 -0.06
CA LEU A 139 -30.47 28.24 -0.31
C LEU A 139 -30.46 28.56 -1.82
N ARG A 140 -31.59 29.13 -2.25
CA ARG A 140 -31.91 29.85 -3.50
C ARG A 140 -32.16 28.99 -4.74
#